data_AF-A0A2T5HZT0-F1
#
_entry.id   AF-A0A2T5HZT0-F1
#
_cell.length_a   1.000
_cell.length_b   1.000
_cell.length_c   1.000
_cell.angle_alpha   90.00
_cell.angle_beta   90.00
_cell.angle_gamma   90.00
#
_symmetry.space_group_name_H-M   'P 1'
#
loop_
_entity.id
_entity.type
_entity.pdbx_description
1 polymer ?
#
loop_
_entity_poly.entity_id
_entity_poly.type
_entity_poly.pdbx_seq_one_letter_code
_entity_poly.pdbx_strand_id
1 'polypeptide(L)'
;MNKCQSISTAILFLIMLASPHVIADAVTDWNQRAGDIVVNANIGPLPAERALAIVQTSVYEAVNAITQRYPISDVKLQAAPGASIEAR
;
A
#
# COMPACT_ATOMS: atom_id res chain seq x y z
N MET A 1 -29.50 34.65 3.93
CA MET A 1 -28.26 33.94 3.55
C MET A 1 -27.59 34.75 2.45
N ASN A 2 -26.43 35.34 2.74
CA ASN A 2 -25.85 36.37 1.87
C ASN A 2 -25.18 35.69 0.68
N LYS A 3 -25.24 36.30 -0.51
CA LYS A 3 -24.74 35.73 -1.77
C LYS A 3 -23.30 35.22 -1.67
N CYS A 4 -22.47 35.89 -0.86
CA CYS A 4 -21.09 35.49 -0.56
C CYS A 4 -20.98 34.18 0.26
N GLN A 5 -21.87 33.94 1.22
CA GLN A 5 -21.92 32.69 1.99
C GLN A 5 -22.33 31.50 1.12
N SER A 6 -23.28 31.70 0.19
CA SER A 6 -23.72 30.63 -0.72
C SER A 6 -22.65 30.23 -1.73
N ILE A 7 -21.77 31.15 -2.13
CA ILE A 7 -20.63 30.87 -3.01
C ILE A 7 -19.56 30.10 -2.23
N SER A 8 -19.30 30.51 -0.98
CA SER A 8 -18.29 29.87 -0.13
C SER A 8 -18.66 28.42 0.20
N THR A 9 -19.94 28.12 0.48
CA THR A 9 -20.40 26.74 0.70
C THR A 9 -20.33 25.89 -0.56
N ALA A 10 -20.65 26.45 -1.73
CA ALA A 10 -20.55 25.73 -3.00
C ALA A 10 -19.10 25.36 -3.35
N ILE A 11 -18.14 26.26 -3.09
CA ILE A 11 -16.71 25.99 -3.29
C ILE A 11 -16.24 24.89 -2.35
N LEU A 12 -16.63 24.93 -1.07
CA LEU A 12 -16.23 23.91 -0.09
C LEU A 12 -16.76 22.53 -0.49
N PHE A 13 -18.00 22.47 -0.98
CA PHE A 13 -18.60 21.22 -1.47
C PHE A 13 -17.85 20.67 -2.69
N LEU A 14 -17.50 21.54 -3.65
CA LEU A 14 -16.76 21.14 -4.85
C LEU A 14 -15.36 20.59 -4.53
N ILE A 15 -14.69 21.16 -3.53
CA ILE A 15 -13.37 20.68 -3.07
C ILE A 15 -13.48 19.27 -2.45
N MET A 16 -14.54 18.99 -1.68
CA MET A 16 -14.73 17.65 -1.11
C MET A 16 -14.94 16.58 -2.18
N LEU A 17 -15.70 16.89 -3.25
CA LEU A 17 -15.91 15.96 -4.37
C LEU A 17 -14.66 15.73 -5.23
N ALA A 18 -13.69 16.65 -5.19
CA ALA A 18 -12.43 16.55 -5.94
C ALA A 18 -11.35 15.75 -5.20
N SER A 19 -11.68 15.13 -4.06
CA SER A 19 -10.71 14.32 -3.31
C SER A 19 -10.28 13.12 -4.16
N PRO A 20 -8.98 12.95 -4.48
CA PRO A 20 -8.53 11.78 -5.19
C PRO A 20 -8.82 10.55 -4.32
N HIS A 21 -9.56 9.58 -4.87
CA HIS A 21 -9.64 8.26 -4.30
C HIS A 21 -8.24 7.63 -4.42
N VAL A 22 -7.44 7.74 -3.36
CA VAL A 22 -6.23 6.94 -3.21
C VAL A 22 -6.70 5.51 -2.97
N ILE A 23 -6.79 4.74 -4.04
CA ILE A 23 -6.91 3.29 -3.95
C ILE A 23 -5.55 2.82 -3.44
N ALA A 24 -5.54 2.13 -2.30
CA ALA A 24 -4.33 1.49 -1.82
C ALA A 24 -3.86 0.53 -2.92
N ASP A 25 -2.61 0.69 -3.35
CA ASP A 25 -2.02 -0.25 -4.28
C ASP A 25 -1.85 -1.61 -3.57
N ALA A 26 -1.61 -2.65 -4.35
CA ALA A 26 -1.52 -4.01 -3.84
C ALA A 26 -0.52 -4.15 -2.68
N VAL A 27 0.60 -3.42 -2.68
CA VAL A 27 1.61 -3.47 -1.59
C VAL A 27 1.06 -2.85 -0.32
N THR A 28 0.41 -1.69 -0.42
CA THR A 28 -0.18 -1.00 0.74
C THR A 28 -1.33 -1.83 1.36
N ASP A 29 -2.16 -2.47 0.54
CA ASP A 29 -3.22 -3.38 0.98
C ASP A 29 -2.65 -4.58 1.77
N TRP A 30 -1.62 -5.22 1.22
CA TRP A 30 -0.97 -6.35 1.89
C TRP A 30 -0.20 -5.95 3.15
N ASN A 31 0.37 -4.74 3.18
CA ASN A 31 1.00 -4.21 4.40
C ASN A 31 -0.02 -4.05 5.53
N GLN A 32 -1.20 -3.48 5.26
CA GLN A 32 -2.25 -3.37 6.26
C GLN A 32 -2.71 -4.76 6.73
N ARG A 33 -2.97 -5.68 5.80
CA ARG A 33 -3.38 -7.05 6.13
C ARG A 33 -2.33 -7.79 6.98
N ALA A 34 -1.04 -7.62 6.70
CA ALA A 34 0.02 -8.21 7.51
C ALA A 34 0.03 -7.66 8.95
N GLY A 35 -0.19 -6.36 9.11
CA GLY A 35 -0.38 -5.71 10.42
C GLY A 35 -1.57 -6.28 11.18
N ASP A 36 -2.72 -6.38 10.52
CA ASP A 36 -3.94 -6.94 11.11
C ASP A 36 -3.73 -8.40 11.56
N ILE A 37 -3.00 -9.21 10.77
CA ILE A 37 -2.69 -10.60 11.10
C ILE A 37 -1.87 -10.68 12.41
N VAL A 38 -0.79 -9.90 12.55
CA VAL A 38 0.06 -9.98 13.74
C VAL A 38 -0.65 -9.45 14.99
N VAL A 39 -1.51 -8.43 14.84
CA VAL A 39 -2.37 -7.91 15.93
C VAL A 39 -3.39 -8.96 16.35
N ASN A 40 -4.13 -9.53 15.39
CA ASN A 40 -5.17 -10.53 15.66
C ASN A 40 -4.60 -11.83 16.24
N ALA A 41 -3.36 -12.18 15.89
CA ALA A 41 -2.66 -13.33 16.45
C ALA A 41 -2.06 -13.05 17.85
N ASN A 42 -2.22 -11.83 18.38
CA ASN A 42 -1.70 -11.39 19.67
C ASN A 42 -0.19 -11.67 19.85
N ILE A 43 0.57 -11.48 18.77
CA ILE A 43 2.02 -11.70 18.76
C ILE A 43 2.68 -10.52 19.46
N GLY A 44 3.61 -10.81 20.39
CA GLY A 44 4.37 -9.76 21.07
C GLY A 44 5.21 -8.91 20.10
N PRO A 45 5.69 -7.72 20.51
CA PRO A 45 6.38 -6.78 19.62
C PRO A 45 7.58 -7.40 18.88
N LEU A 46 8.48 -8.06 19.61
CA LEU A 46 9.71 -8.59 19.02
C LEU A 46 9.47 -9.69 17.97
N PRO A 47 8.60 -10.69 18.21
CA PRO A 47 8.28 -11.65 17.15
C PRO A 47 7.45 -11.05 16.01
N ALA A 48 6.59 -10.06 16.29
CA ALA A 48 5.79 -9.39 15.25
C ALA A 48 6.66 -8.58 14.29
N GLU A 49 7.65 -7.84 14.80
CA GLU A 49 8.57 -7.06 13.95
C GLU A 49 9.39 -7.98 13.02
N ARG A 50 9.82 -9.14 13.52
CA ARG A 50 10.54 -10.13 12.73
C ARG A 50 9.64 -10.72 11.65
N ALA A 51 8.39 -11.03 11.96
CA ALA A 51 7.42 -11.55 10.99
C ALA A 51 7.16 -10.52 9.89
N LEU A 52 6.90 -9.26 10.26
CA LEU A 52 6.68 -8.17 9.31
C LEU A 52 7.92 -7.91 8.45
N ALA A 53 9.13 -7.92 9.01
CA ALA A 53 10.36 -7.75 8.24
C ALA A 53 10.51 -8.83 7.16
N ILE A 54 10.26 -10.11 7.48
CA ILE A 54 10.31 -11.21 6.51
C ILE A 54 9.27 -11.02 5.40
N VAL A 55 8.05 -10.62 5.75
CA VAL A 55 6.99 -10.32 4.76
C VAL A 55 7.43 -9.19 3.84
N GLN A 56 7.94 -8.08 4.38
CA GLN A 56 8.34 -6.93 3.56
C GLN A 56 9.54 -7.22 2.67
N THR A 57 10.51 -8.02 3.13
CA THR A 57 11.58 -8.51 2.26
C THR A 57 11.03 -9.38 1.12
N SER A 58 10.07 -10.25 1.41
CA SER A 58 9.46 -11.11 0.40
C SER A 58 8.67 -10.32 -0.65
N VAL A 59 7.94 -9.28 -0.20
CA VAL A 59 7.23 -8.36 -1.10
C VAL A 59 8.21 -7.60 -1.99
N TYR A 60 9.29 -7.07 -1.41
CA TYR A 60 10.34 -6.38 -2.17
C TYR A 60 10.91 -7.26 -3.30
N GLU A 61 11.30 -8.50 -2.99
CA GLU A 61 11.87 -9.41 -3.99
C GLU A 61 10.84 -9.74 -5.09
N ALA A 62 9.59 -10.01 -4.72
CA ALA A 62 8.53 -10.35 -5.68
C ALA A 62 8.20 -9.18 -6.62
N VAL A 63 8.06 -7.96 -6.08
CA VAL A 63 7.77 -6.75 -6.86
C VAL A 63 8.95 -6.36 -7.73
N ASN A 64 10.17 -6.45 -7.21
CA ASN A 64 11.36 -6.17 -8.00
C ASN A 64 11.53 -7.18 -9.14
N ALA A 65 11.14 -8.45 -8.98
CA ALA A 65 11.21 -9.45 -10.05
C ALA A 65 10.35 -9.11 -11.29
N ILE A 66 9.35 -8.23 -11.18
CA ILE A 66 8.46 -7.85 -12.30
C ILE A 66 9.21 -7.03 -13.35
N THR A 67 10.11 -6.13 -12.93
CA THR A 67 10.78 -5.18 -13.84
C THR A 67 12.27 -5.01 -13.58
N GLN A 68 12.79 -5.57 -12.49
CA GLN A 68 14.19 -5.61 -12.09
C GLN A 68 14.85 -4.22 -12.05
N ARG A 69 14.15 -3.22 -11.51
CA ARG A 69 14.67 -1.84 -11.39
C ARG A 69 15.76 -1.71 -10.33
N TYR A 70 15.63 -2.47 -9.26
CA TYR A 70 16.59 -2.48 -8.16
C TYR A 70 17.50 -3.70 -8.27
N PRO A 71 18.70 -3.66 -7.64
CA PRO A 71 19.58 -4.82 -7.57
C PRO A 71 18.83 -6.05 -7.07
N ILE A 72 19.03 -7.16 -7.77
CA ILE A 72 18.49 -8.45 -7.37
C ILE A 72 19.32 -8.93 -6.17
N SER A 73 18.66 -9.40 -5.12
CA SER A 73 19.35 -10.09 -4.03
C SER A 73 19.88 -11.45 -4.49
N ASP A 74 20.50 -12.22 -3.59
CA ASP A 74 20.98 -13.56 -3.92
C ASP A 74 19.86 -14.52 -4.37
N VAL A 75 18.61 -14.22 -4.03
CA VAL A 75 17.43 -14.96 -4.48
C VAL A 75 17.01 -14.49 -5.86
N LYS A 76 17.29 -15.32 -6.88
CA LYS A 76 16.83 -15.07 -8.26
C LYS A 76 15.37 -15.48 -8.43
N LEU A 77 14.45 -14.55 -8.16
CA LEU A 77 13.03 -14.73 -8.44
C LEU A 77 12.68 -14.36 -9.88
N GLN A 78 11.76 -15.12 -10.48
CA GLN A 78 11.06 -14.74 -11.69
C GLN A 78 9.68 -14.22 -11.31
N ALA A 79 9.19 -13.22 -12.04
CA ALA A 79 7.83 -12.74 -11.88
C ALA A 79 6.82 -13.88 -12.12
N ALA A 80 5.80 -13.98 -11.27
CA ALA A 80 4.72 -14.93 -11.48
C ALA A 80 3.95 -14.60 -12.79
N PRO A 81 3.41 -15.60 -13.50
CA PRO A 81 2.55 -15.34 -14.66
C PRO A 81 1.39 -14.40 -14.28
N GLY A 82 1.23 -13.30 -15.03
CA GLY A 82 0.21 -12.29 -14.76
C GLY A 82 0.54 -11.30 -13.65
N ALA A 83 1.80 -11.25 -13.16
CA ALA A 83 2.24 -10.22 -12.23
C ALA A 83 2.01 -8.82 -12.84
N SER A 84 1.36 -7.95 -12.07
CA SER A 84 0.89 -6.64 -12.50
C SER A 84 1.94 -5.56 -12.25
N ILE A 85 2.08 -4.64 -13.20
CA ILE A 85 3.01 -3.50 -13.09
C ILE A 85 2.52 -2.50 -12.04
N GLU A 86 1.22 -2.46 -11.76
CA GLU A 86 0.62 -1.62 -10.72
C GLU A 86 1.10 -1.96 -9.31
N ALA A 87 1.60 -3.18 -9.07
CA ALA A 87 2.15 -3.60 -7.78
C ALA A 87 3.58 -3.08 -7.50
N ARG A 88 4.17 -2.31 -8.42
CA ARG A 88 5.54 -1.80 -8.36
C ARG A 88 5.60 -0.32 -8.05
#